data_AF-A0A7Y2V2Y0-F1
#
_entry.id   AF-A0A7Y2V2Y0-F1
#
_cell.length_a   1.000
_cell.length_b   1.000
_cell.length_c   1.000
_cell.angle_alpha   90.00
_cell.angle_beta   90.00
_cell.angle_gamma   90.00
#
_symmetry.space_group_name_H-M   'P 1'
#
loop_
_entity.id
_entity.type
_entity.pdbx_description
1 polymer ?
#
loop_
_entity_poly.entity_id
_entity_poly.type
_entity_poly.pdbx_seq_one_letter_code
_entity_poly.pdbx_strand_id
1 'polypeptide(L)' 'MITHKLNSAYSGYIQYIDNDALIRKSKELDVILELLCRPVTFTVKDVQSGTIYSNEILS' A
#
# COMPACT_ATOMS: atom_id res chain seq x y z
N MET A 1 16.42 -2.09 -6.57
CA MET A 1 15.01 -2.00 -6.14
C MET A 1 14.95 -2.23 -4.64
N ILE A 2 14.63 -1.19 -3.89
CA ILE A 2 14.46 -1.21 -2.43
C ILE A 2 13.00 -1.59 -2.14
N THR A 3 12.77 -2.34 -1.07
CA THR A 3 11.43 -2.78 -0.67
C THR A 3 11.04 -2.15 0.67
N HIS A 4 9.83 -1.61 0.73
CA HIS A 4 9.23 -1.06 1.94
C HIS A 4 7.92 -1.77 2.24
N LYS A 5 7.65 -2.04 3.52
CA LYS A 5 6.39 -2.65 3.94
C LYS A 5 5.29 -1.60 4.02
N LEU A 6 4.16 -1.87 3.38
CA LEU A 6 2.93 -1.12 3.61
C LEU A 6 2.14 -1.82 4.70
N ASN A 7 2.11 -1.24 5.90
CA ASN A 7 1.38 -1.79 7.04
C ASN A 7 -0.01 -1.15 7.15
N SER A 8 -1.00 -1.93 7.57
CA SER A 8 -2.34 -1.41 7.85
C SER A 8 -2.31 -0.48 9.06
N ALA A 9 -2.85 0.73 8.90
CA ALA A 9 -2.95 1.70 10.00
C ALA A 9 -4.01 1.30 11.04
N TYR A 10 -5.01 0.50 10.65
CA TYR A 10 -6.14 0.12 11.48
C TYR A 10 -6.55 -1.35 11.26
N SER A 11 -7.16 -1.94 12.28
CA SER A 11 -7.85 -3.23 12.15
C SER A 11 -9.28 -3.00 11.69
N GLY A 12 -9.74 -3.75 10.70
CA GLY A 12 -11.12 -3.64 10.19
C GLY A 12 -11.27 -4.12 8.75
N TYR A 13 -12.49 -4.02 8.22
CA TYR A 13 -12.75 -4.34 6.82
C TYR A 13 -12.44 -3.14 5.92
N ILE A 14 -11.67 -3.38 4.85
CA ILE A 14 -11.46 -2.40 3.79
C ILE A 14 -12.78 -2.19 3.06
N GLN A 15 -13.33 -0.98 3.11
CA GLN A 15 -14.59 -0.68 2.43
C GLN A 15 -14.41 -0.52 0.93
N TYR A 16 -13.39 0.23 0.51
CA TYR A 16 -13.04 0.46 -0.89
C TYR A 16 -11.56 0.84 -1.01
N ILE A 17 -11.05 0.85 -2.24
CA ILE A 17 -9.71 1.31 -2.60
C ILE A 17 -9.86 2.39 -3.66
N ASP A 18 -9.28 3.57 -3.43
CA ASP A 18 -9.23 4.65 -4.41
C ASP A 18 -8.04 4.43 -5.37
N ASN A 19 -8.34 3.81 -6.52
CA ASN A 19 -7.33 3.46 -7.51
C ASN A 19 -6.68 4.71 -8.15
N ASP A 20 -7.45 5.77 -8.40
CA ASP A 20 -6.92 6.97 -9.04
C ASP A 20 -5.96 7.72 -8.11
N ALA A 21 -6.32 7.82 -6.83
CA ALA A 21 -5.43 8.38 -5.83
C ALA A 21 -4.15 7.55 -5.67
N LEU A 22 -4.26 6.21 -5.64
CA LEU A 22 -3.10 5.31 -5.57
C LEU A 22 -2.19 5.45 -6.78
N ILE A 23 -2.74 5.37 -8.01
CA ILE A 23 -1.95 5.46 -9.24
C ILE A 23 -1.26 6.82 -9.32
N ARG A 24 -1.96 7.91 -8.99
CA ARG A 24 -1.38 9.26 -8.96
C ARG A 24 -0.22 9.32 -7.96
N LYS A 25 -0.41 8.83 -6.74
CA LYS A 25 0.66 8.84 -5.71
C LYS A 25 1.84 7.95 -6.06
N SER A 26 1.60 6.77 -6.63
CA SER A 26 2.66 5.88 -7.09
C SER A 26 3.51 6.52 -8.18
N LYS A 27 2.89 7.25 -9.12
CA LYS A 27 3.61 8.01 -10.16
C LYS A 27 4.39 9.19 -9.58
N GLU A 28 3.79 9.95 -8.66
CA GLU A 28 4.45 11.10 -8.01
C GLU A 28 5.72 10.68 -7.25
N LEU A 29 5.72 9.48 -6.67
CA LEU A 29 6.85 8.94 -5.89
C LEU A 29 7.79 8.05 -6.71
N ASP A 30 7.51 7.81 -8.00
CA ASP A 30 8.22 6.85 -8.86
C ASP A 30 8.37 5.45 -8.20
N VAL A 31 7.23 4.90 -7.74
CA VAL A 31 7.18 3.59 -7.05
C VAL A 31 6.19 2.63 -7.70
N ILE A 32 6.43 1.33 -7.50
CA ILE A 32 5.48 0.25 -7.81
C ILE A 32 4.84 -0.21 -6.51
N LEU A 33 3.52 -0.36 -6.53
CA LEU A 33 2.72 -0.82 -5.39
C LEU A 33 2.20 -2.23 -5.66
N GLU A 34 2.51 -3.16 -4.77
CA GLU A 34 1.85 -4.47 -4.68
C GLU A 34 0.89 -4.44 -3.49
N LEU A 35 -0.39 -4.72 -3.74
CA LEU A 35 -1.41 -4.83 -2.71
C LEU A 35 -1.71 -6.30 -2.43
N LEU A 36 -1.64 -6.67 -1.16
CA LEU A 36 -2.02 -8.01 -0.67
C LEU A 36 -3.46 -8.05 -0.16
N CYS A 37 -4.19 -6.94 -0.31
CA CYS A 37 -5.56 -6.77 0.13
C CYS A 37 -6.46 -6.29 -1.03
N ARG A 38 -7.76 -6.51 -0.86
CA ARG A 38 -8.82 -6.06 -1.76
C ARG A 38 -10.00 -5.54 -0.93
N PRO A 39 -10.98 -4.85 -1.52
CA PRO A 39 -12.21 -4.51 -0.80
C PRO A 39 -12.81 -5.75 -0.13
N VAL A 40 -13.36 -5.57 1.07
CA VAL A 40 -13.89 -6.62 1.96
C VAL A 40 -12.81 -7.50 2.63
N THR A 41 -11.52 -7.28 2.36
CA THR A 41 -10.45 -7.88 3.19
C THR A 41 -10.48 -7.31 4.60
N PHE A 42 -10.43 -8.17 5.62
CA PHE A 42 -10.17 -7.76 7.00
C PHE A 42 -8.66 -7.56 7.19
N THR A 43 -8.25 -6.37 7.59
CA THR A 43 -6.87 -6.03 7.94
C THR A 43 -6.69 -5.99 9.45
N VAL A 44 -5.45 -6.18 9.89
CA VAL A 44 -5.05 -6.04 11.29
C VAL A 44 -4.02 -4.91 11.35
N LYS A 45 -4.13 -4.04 12.34
CA LYS A 45 -3.18 -2.95 12.56
C LYS A 45 -1.74 -3.47 12.62
N ASP A 46 -0.83 -2.72 12.00
CA ASP A 46 0.61 -3.00 11.90
C ASP A 46 0.97 -4.29 11.15
N VAL A 47 -0.03 -5.00 10.59
CA VAL A 47 0.18 -6.14 9.70
C VAL A 47 0.35 -5.66 8.26
N GLN A 48 1.30 -6.29 7.58
CA GLN A 48 1.61 -5.98 6.18
C GLN A 48 0.40 -6.20 5.28
N SER A 49 0.04 -5.17 4.52
CA SER A 49 -1.08 -5.12 3.57
C SER A 49 -0.60 -4.95 2.14
N GLY A 50 0.70 -4.70 1.94
CA GLY A 50 1.32 -4.56 0.63
C GLY A 50 2.82 -4.40 0.70
N THR A 51 3.42 -4.24 -0.47
CA THR A 51 4.84 -3.97 -0.66
C THR A 51 4.98 -2.74 -1.56
N ILE A 52 5.84 -1.81 -1.19
CA ILE A 52 6.23 -0.68 -2.03
C ILE A 52 7.63 -0.97 -2.57
N TYR A 53 7.79 -0.89 -3.88
CA TYR A 53 9.08 -1.02 -4.56
C TYR A 53 9.51 0.34 -5.06
N SER A 54 10.71 0.75 -4.68
CA SER A 54 11.27 2.05 -5.06
C SER A 54 12.71 1.90 -5.57
N ASN A 55 13.18 2.93 -6.28
CA ASN A 55 14.60 3.05 -6.63
C ASN A 55 15.41 3.73 -5.52
N GLU A 56 14.76 4.47 -4.64
CA GLU A 56 15.36 5.25 -3.56
C GLU A 56 14.76 4.89 -2.18
N ILE A 57 15.48 5.22 -1.11
CA ILE A 57 14.94 5.06 0.25
C ILE A 57 13.85 6.10 0.45
N LEU A 58 12.61 5.66 0.59
CA LEU A 58 11.49 6.53 0.95
C LEU A 58 11.68 7.00 2.40
N SER A 59 11.83 8.31 2.58
CA SER A 59 11.99 8.99 3.88
C SER A 59 10.67 9.24 4.59
#